data_AF-A0A4R0RSF9-F1
#
_entry.id   AF-A0A4R0RSF9-F1
#
_cell.length_a   1.000
_cell.length_b   1.000
_cell.length_c   1.000
_cell.angle_alpha   90.00
_cell.angle_beta   90.00
_cell.angle_gamma   90.00
#
_symmetry.space_group_name_H-M   'P 1'
#
loop_
_entity.id
_entity.type
_entity.pdbx_description
1 polymer ?
#
loop_
_entity_poly.entity_id
_entity_poly.type
_entity_poly.pdbx_seq_one_letter_code
_entity_poly.pdbx_strand_id
1 'polypeptide(L)'
;MSQSTSIPSSLSSENPLKYKLLTHEDSPYWERYAAQRTRDEKRLQAQEDSQSIYDMRSEELTEQVEKGVAAILAGTKLSGDQQKIVADAVINFESSAEDDESGITDATVFSRIFSPTKPSVVEVLHRYIFELGRGYNIRMFYRAYDPLPASDLKVPNFRGESLTQRNGWMPILEAHPADDDYADDIFKWKLSSTDVRKLHAILFGPSTQSNAPGTLVTYTDTLRLLMAAARFPFRLEDPNHQKSGDWRDEKFSDGQMFECGSEARWRVDHLYKKIGDRIRETCR
;
A
#
# COMPACT_ATOMS: atom_id res chain seq x y z
N MET A 1 14.37 12.62 -56.91
CA MET A 1 15.51 12.56 -55.98
C MET A 1 14.96 12.74 -54.58
N SER A 2 14.60 11.64 -53.92
CA SER A 2 13.99 11.65 -52.60
C SER A 2 15.09 11.55 -51.56
N GLN A 3 15.31 12.60 -50.79
CA GLN A 3 16.25 12.59 -49.68
C GLN A 3 15.64 11.75 -48.56
N SER A 4 16.23 10.56 -48.36
CA SER A 4 15.95 9.68 -47.23
C SER A 4 16.66 10.28 -46.01
N THR A 5 15.91 10.96 -45.15
CA THR A 5 16.40 11.43 -43.86
C THR A 5 16.50 10.24 -42.92
N SER A 6 17.71 9.68 -42.83
CA SER A 6 18.10 8.73 -41.81
C SER A 6 18.02 9.38 -40.43
N ILE A 7 17.10 8.89 -39.58
CA ILE A 7 17.05 9.21 -38.15
C ILE A 7 18.29 8.57 -37.50
N PRO A 8 19.06 9.29 -36.66
CA PRO A 8 20.24 8.72 -36.02
C PRO A 8 19.83 7.67 -34.98
N SER A 9 20.22 6.43 -35.23
CA SER A 9 20.16 5.30 -34.30
C SER A 9 21.24 5.43 -33.21
N SER A 10 21.12 6.40 -32.31
CA SER A 10 22.05 6.54 -31.18
C SER A 10 21.37 7.09 -29.93
N LEU A 11 20.52 6.29 -29.31
CA LEU A 11 20.14 6.38 -27.89
C LEU A 11 19.91 4.94 -27.38
N SER A 12 20.98 4.15 -27.40
CA SER A 12 21.00 2.84 -26.74
C SER A 12 21.61 2.99 -25.35
N SER A 13 20.80 2.62 -24.36
CA SER A 13 21.11 1.76 -23.20
C SER A 13 21.66 2.31 -21.88
N GLU A 14 21.73 3.61 -21.63
CA GLU A 14 21.85 4.08 -20.23
C GLU A 14 20.52 4.67 -19.78
N ASN A 15 19.81 3.93 -18.94
CA ASN A 15 18.61 4.41 -18.27
C ASN A 15 19.03 5.65 -17.45
N PRO A 16 18.60 6.89 -17.78
CA PRO A 16 19.03 8.11 -17.09
C PRO A 16 18.51 8.21 -15.65
N LEU A 17 17.78 7.19 -15.22
CA LEU A 17 17.16 7.08 -13.91
C LEU A 17 18.08 6.32 -12.96
N LYS A 18 18.40 6.96 -11.83
CA LYS A 18 19.05 6.33 -10.66
C LYS A 18 18.34 5.04 -10.20
N TYR A 19 17.06 4.91 -10.53
CA TYR A 19 16.17 3.86 -10.05
C TYR A 19 16.07 2.69 -11.01
N LYS A 20 16.11 1.48 -10.45
CA LYS A 20 15.81 0.27 -11.22
C LYS A 20 14.31 0.23 -11.52
N LEU A 21 13.97 -0.13 -12.76
CA LEU A 21 12.60 -0.26 -13.23
C LEU A 21 12.39 -1.68 -13.77
N LEU A 22 11.15 -2.18 -13.71
CA LEU A 22 10.75 -3.45 -14.33
C LEU A 22 10.64 -3.31 -15.84
N THR A 23 10.08 -2.19 -16.29
CA THR A 23 9.97 -1.80 -17.69
C THR A 23 10.12 -0.30 -17.81
N HIS A 24 10.55 0.17 -18.97
CA HIS A 24 10.67 1.60 -19.25
C HIS A 24 9.70 1.98 -20.36
N GLU A 25 8.53 2.52 -20.00
CA GLU A 25 7.62 3.15 -20.97
C GLU A 25 8.27 4.41 -21.57
N ASP A 26 8.08 4.68 -22.86
CA ASP A 26 8.51 5.94 -23.45
C ASP A 26 7.60 7.08 -22.95
N SER A 27 8.13 7.95 -22.09
CA SER A 27 7.34 8.98 -21.43
C SER A 27 8.17 10.24 -21.12
N PRO A 28 7.64 11.44 -21.38
CA PRO A 28 8.33 12.69 -21.05
C PRO A 28 8.30 13.02 -19.55
N TYR A 29 7.66 12.20 -18.71
CA TYR A 29 7.47 12.49 -17.28
C TYR A 29 8.50 11.79 -16.37
N TRP A 30 9.45 11.04 -16.92
CA TRP A 30 10.48 10.33 -16.13
C TRP A 30 11.36 11.24 -15.28
N GLU A 31 11.71 12.43 -15.78
CA GLU A 31 12.48 13.41 -15.00
C GLU A 31 11.72 13.83 -13.73
N ARG A 32 10.39 14.01 -13.84
CA ARG A 32 9.53 14.37 -12.70
C ARG A 32 9.43 13.23 -11.72
N TYR A 33 9.27 12.01 -12.23
CA TYR A 33 9.28 10.79 -11.42
C TYR A 33 10.56 10.68 -10.60
N ALA A 34 11.73 10.83 -11.25
CA ALA A 34 13.02 10.76 -10.58
C ALA A 34 13.16 11.85 -9.51
N ALA A 35 12.82 13.09 -9.86
CA ALA A 35 12.91 14.22 -8.93
C ALA A 35 12.02 14.04 -7.71
N GLN A 36 10.77 13.58 -7.90
CA GLN A 36 9.84 13.32 -6.81
C GLN A 36 10.35 12.20 -5.91
N ARG A 37 10.75 11.06 -6.49
CA ARG A 37 11.27 9.92 -5.73
C ARG A 37 12.54 10.26 -4.95
N THR A 38 13.47 11.00 -5.55
CA THR A 38 14.70 11.45 -4.86
C THR A 38 14.40 12.38 -3.68
N ARG A 39 13.45 13.31 -3.83
CA ARG A 39 13.05 14.18 -2.71
C ARG A 39 12.41 13.38 -1.60
N ASP A 40 11.62 12.39 -1.97
CA ASP A 40 10.88 11.54 -1.06
C ASP A 40 11.81 10.62 -0.25
N GLU A 41 12.79 9.99 -0.90
CA GLU A 41 13.88 9.25 -0.24
C GLU A 41 14.69 10.14 0.71
N LYS A 42 15.03 11.37 0.28
CA LYS A 42 15.74 12.33 1.14
C LYS A 42 14.92 12.75 2.35
N ARG A 43 13.60 12.88 2.20
CA ARG A 43 12.71 13.23 3.31
C ARG A 43 12.64 12.09 4.32
N LEU A 44 12.49 10.85 3.84
CA LEU A 44 12.50 9.66 4.70
C LEU A 44 13.83 9.58 5.48
N GLN A 45 14.97 9.69 4.80
CA GLN A 45 16.28 9.69 5.46
C GLN A 45 16.39 10.80 6.52
N ALA A 46 15.95 12.02 6.20
CA ALA A 46 15.99 13.12 7.17
C ALA A 46 15.07 12.88 8.37
N GLN A 47 13.95 12.17 8.17
CA GLN A 47 13.05 11.78 9.25
C GLN A 47 13.69 10.73 10.15
N GLU A 48 14.27 9.68 9.57
CA GLU A 48 15.03 8.65 10.29
C GLU A 48 16.20 9.27 11.08
N ASP A 49 16.95 10.19 10.47
CA ASP A 49 18.06 10.90 11.13
C ASP A 49 17.58 11.81 12.28
N SER A 50 16.34 12.28 12.21
CA SER A 50 15.74 13.20 13.21
C SER A 50 14.96 12.48 14.32
N GLN A 51 14.56 11.22 14.10
CA GLN A 51 13.86 10.43 15.08
C GLN A 51 14.80 10.14 16.25
N SER A 52 14.43 10.62 17.43
CA SER A 52 15.17 10.32 18.65
C SER A 52 15.04 8.83 18.97
N ILE A 53 16.03 8.27 19.68
CA ILE A 53 16.08 6.88 20.18
C ILE A 53 14.79 6.44 20.92
N TYR A 54 13.90 7.38 21.29
CA TYR A 54 12.64 7.14 21.98
C TYR A 54 11.43 6.85 21.06
N ASP A 55 11.55 6.89 19.74
CA ASP A 55 10.43 6.60 18.80
C ASP A 55 10.49 5.17 18.22
N MET A 56 10.80 4.18 19.06
CA MET A 56 10.94 2.76 18.68
C MET A 56 9.71 2.19 17.98
N ARG A 57 8.52 2.76 18.25
CA ARG A 57 7.25 2.34 17.63
C ARG A 57 7.27 2.64 16.12
N SER A 58 7.75 3.81 15.69
CA SER A 58 7.83 4.14 14.27
C SER A 58 8.73 3.17 13.49
N GLU A 59 9.85 2.75 14.09
CA GLU A 59 10.74 1.75 13.48
C GLU A 59 10.02 0.39 13.31
N GLU A 60 9.27 -0.04 14.33
CA GLU A 60 8.46 -1.26 14.29
C GLU A 60 7.39 -1.21 13.18
N LEU A 61 6.73 -0.06 13.01
CA LEU A 61 5.75 0.15 11.95
C LEU A 61 6.37 0.01 10.56
N THR A 62 7.53 0.63 10.34
CA THR A 62 8.25 0.57 9.06
C THR A 62 8.69 -0.86 8.74
N GLU A 63 9.29 -1.56 9.71
CA GLU A 63 9.71 -2.95 9.51
C GLU A 63 8.51 -3.86 9.16
N GLN A 64 7.35 -3.61 9.77
CA GLN A 64 6.13 -4.36 9.46
C GLN A 64 5.59 -4.08 8.05
N VAL A 65 5.68 -2.83 7.57
CA VAL A 65 5.36 -2.50 6.17
C VAL A 65 6.30 -3.25 5.23
N GLU A 66 7.61 -3.21 5.46
CA GLU A 66 8.61 -3.88 4.64
C GLU A 66 8.39 -5.40 4.59
N LYS A 67 8.20 -6.04 5.75
CA LYS A 67 7.89 -7.47 5.85
C LYS A 67 6.59 -7.82 5.14
N GLY A 68 5.55 -7.00 5.30
CA GLY A 68 4.26 -7.18 4.64
C GLY A 68 4.39 -7.11 3.12
N VAL A 69 5.06 -6.08 2.61
CA VAL A 69 5.32 -5.89 1.17
C VAL A 69 6.11 -7.08 0.62
N ALA A 70 7.19 -7.49 1.29
CA ALA A 70 8.00 -8.63 0.88
C ALA A 70 7.18 -9.93 0.83
N ALA A 71 6.33 -10.18 1.83
CA ALA A 71 5.48 -11.36 1.88
C ALA A 71 4.46 -11.40 0.72
N ILE A 72 3.83 -10.27 0.39
CA ILE A 72 2.92 -10.21 -0.76
C ILE A 72 3.67 -10.44 -2.07
N LEU A 73 4.83 -9.82 -2.25
CA LEU A 73 5.62 -9.94 -3.47
C LEU A 73 6.16 -11.36 -3.68
N ALA A 74 6.53 -12.07 -2.61
CA ALA A 74 6.95 -13.47 -2.67
C ALA A 74 5.85 -14.41 -3.20
N GLY A 75 4.56 -14.04 -3.03
CA GLY A 75 3.42 -14.79 -3.57
C GLY A 75 3.11 -14.51 -5.05
N THR A 76 3.79 -13.55 -5.69
CA THR A 76 3.58 -13.21 -7.10
C THR A 76 4.42 -14.09 -8.04
N LYS A 77 4.23 -13.92 -9.36
CA LYS A 77 5.08 -14.56 -10.38
C LYS A 77 6.30 -13.74 -10.78
N LEU A 78 6.58 -12.63 -10.08
CA LEU A 78 7.78 -11.83 -10.29
C LEU A 78 9.02 -12.62 -9.85
N SER A 79 10.14 -12.46 -10.57
CA SER A 79 11.43 -13.01 -10.12
C SER A 79 11.93 -12.28 -8.87
N GLY A 80 12.87 -12.87 -8.12
CA GLY A 80 13.40 -12.24 -6.89
C GLY A 80 13.99 -10.84 -7.10
N ASP A 81 14.64 -10.59 -8.24
CA ASP A 81 15.13 -9.25 -8.56
C ASP A 81 14.01 -8.27 -8.92
N GLN A 82 12.98 -8.75 -9.61
CA GLN A 82 11.78 -7.94 -9.88
C GLN A 82 11.02 -7.61 -8.59
N GLN A 83 10.91 -8.56 -7.66
CA GLN A 83 10.31 -8.32 -6.34
C GLN A 83 11.07 -7.23 -5.58
N LYS A 84 12.41 -7.27 -5.56
CA LYS A 84 13.24 -6.22 -4.95
C LYS A 84 12.99 -4.85 -5.57
N ILE A 85 12.83 -4.77 -6.89
CA ILE A 85 12.53 -3.50 -7.59
C ILE A 85 11.17 -2.94 -7.15
N VAL A 86 10.14 -3.79 -7.01
CA VAL A 86 8.82 -3.34 -6.54
C VAL A 86 8.86 -2.91 -5.07
N ALA A 87 9.55 -3.69 -4.21
CA ALA A 87 9.69 -3.36 -2.80
C ALA A 87 10.40 -2.02 -2.59
N ASP A 88 11.51 -1.79 -3.30
CA ASP A 88 12.29 -0.55 -3.31
C ASP A 88 11.49 0.66 -3.82
N ALA A 89 10.42 0.44 -4.57
CA ALA A 89 9.54 1.50 -5.04
C ALA A 89 8.47 1.94 -4.02
N VAL A 90 8.36 1.24 -2.87
CA VAL A 90 7.47 1.61 -1.76
C VAL A 90 8.25 2.49 -0.78
N ILE A 91 7.80 3.73 -0.59
CA ILE A 91 8.36 4.68 0.38
C ILE A 91 7.32 4.91 1.48
N ASN A 92 7.63 4.51 2.71
CA ASN A 92 6.85 4.82 3.90
C ASN A 92 7.29 6.18 4.45
N PHE A 93 6.39 7.14 4.61
CA PHE A 93 6.75 8.47 5.13
C PHE A 93 6.33 8.65 6.56
N GLU A 94 5.06 8.37 6.87
CA GLU A 94 4.52 8.65 8.18
C GLU A 94 4.04 7.36 8.78
N SER A 95 4.60 7.04 9.92
CA SER A 95 4.25 5.92 10.76
C SER A 95 4.20 6.48 12.17
N SER A 96 3.04 7.00 12.55
CA SER A 96 2.80 7.50 13.90
C SER A 96 1.90 6.52 14.63
N ALA A 97 2.23 6.26 15.89
CA ALA A 97 1.37 5.55 16.82
C ALA A 97 1.35 6.32 18.14
N GLU A 98 0.16 6.58 18.65
CA GLU A 98 -0.07 6.99 20.03
C GLU A 98 -0.55 5.76 20.77
N ASP A 99 0.04 5.47 21.94
CA ASP A 99 -0.38 4.39 22.82
C ASP A 99 -0.71 4.89 24.22
N ASP A 100 -1.55 4.13 24.90
CA ASP A 100 -1.78 4.24 26.34
C ASP A 100 -1.50 2.89 27.01
N GLU A 101 -1.83 2.75 28.29
CA GLU A 101 -1.66 1.49 29.05
C GLU A 101 -2.44 0.30 28.44
N SER A 102 -3.39 0.57 27.55
CA SER A 102 -4.22 -0.43 26.85
C SER A 102 -3.74 -0.73 25.42
N GLY A 103 -2.63 -0.14 24.99
CA GLY A 103 -2.04 -0.31 23.67
C GLY A 103 -2.24 0.89 22.75
N ILE A 104 -2.09 0.69 21.44
CA ILE A 104 -2.15 1.78 20.45
C ILE A 104 -3.60 2.28 20.32
N THR A 105 -3.78 3.59 20.51
CA THR A 105 -5.07 4.31 20.46
C THR A 105 -5.24 5.16 19.20
N ASP A 106 -4.17 5.61 18.57
CA ASP A 106 -4.21 6.19 17.21
C ASP A 106 -2.99 5.67 16.46
N ALA A 107 -3.18 5.20 15.24
CA ALA A 107 -2.08 4.90 14.33
C ALA A 107 -2.39 5.41 12.94
N THR A 108 -1.41 6.08 12.34
CA THR A 108 -1.46 6.52 10.96
C THR A 108 -0.25 6.00 10.21
N VAL A 109 -0.50 5.30 9.11
CA VAL A 109 0.55 4.82 8.18
C VAL A 109 0.27 5.37 6.79
N PHE A 110 1.25 6.09 6.24
CA PHE A 110 1.19 6.69 4.92
C PHE A 110 2.39 6.30 4.08
N SER A 111 2.11 5.68 2.93
CA SER A 111 3.12 5.23 1.98
C SER A 111 2.82 5.70 0.57
N ARG A 112 3.87 5.83 -0.24
CA ARG A 112 3.78 6.02 -1.68
C ARG A 112 4.42 4.84 -2.39
N ILE A 113 3.73 4.34 -3.41
CA ILE A 113 4.21 3.28 -4.29
C ILE A 113 4.45 3.89 -5.66
N PHE A 114 5.72 4.10 -5.97
CA PHE A 114 6.12 4.55 -7.29
C PHE A 114 5.98 3.39 -8.27
N SER A 115 5.38 3.64 -9.44
CA SER A 115 5.27 2.56 -10.43
C SER A 115 6.66 2.22 -10.99
N PRO A 116 7.07 0.94 -10.94
CA PRO A 116 8.31 0.52 -11.57
C PRO A 116 8.18 0.29 -13.08
N THR A 117 7.05 0.66 -13.69
CA THR A 117 6.78 0.44 -15.13
C THR A 117 6.56 1.72 -15.92
N LYS A 118 6.11 2.80 -15.26
CA LYS A 118 5.82 4.10 -15.88
C LYS A 118 5.88 5.24 -14.85
N PRO A 119 5.91 6.53 -15.26
CA PRO A 119 6.05 7.65 -14.34
C PRO A 119 4.72 8.02 -13.64
N SER A 120 4.27 7.12 -12.77
CA SER A 120 3.04 7.22 -11.98
C SER A 120 3.31 6.86 -10.52
N VAL A 121 2.36 7.20 -9.63
CA VAL A 121 2.46 6.85 -8.21
C VAL A 121 1.08 6.61 -7.63
N VAL A 122 1.00 5.67 -6.69
CA VAL A 122 -0.18 5.45 -5.84
C VAL A 122 0.20 5.75 -4.42
N GLU A 123 -0.52 6.67 -3.78
CA GLU A 123 -0.40 6.93 -2.37
C GLU A 123 -1.48 6.14 -1.61
N VAL A 124 -1.11 5.62 -0.45
CA VAL A 124 -1.99 4.82 0.39
C VAL A 124 -1.87 5.29 1.83
N LEU A 125 -3.01 5.39 2.47
CA LEU A 125 -3.14 5.83 3.84
C LEU A 125 -3.99 4.83 4.61
N HIS A 126 -3.51 4.40 5.77
CA HIS A 126 -4.29 3.69 6.75
C HIS A 126 -4.31 4.51 8.04
N ARG A 127 -5.50 4.68 8.60
CA ARG A 127 -5.70 5.28 9.91
C ARG A 127 -6.54 4.35 10.78
N TYR A 128 -6.05 4.13 11.98
CA TYR A 128 -6.69 3.38 13.04
C TYR A 128 -6.85 4.29 14.24
N ILE A 129 -8.05 4.38 14.79
CA ILE A 129 -8.30 5.07 16.05
C ILE A 129 -9.06 4.10 16.95
N PHE A 130 -8.65 3.98 18.20
CA PHE A 130 -9.35 3.24 19.24
C PHE A 130 -9.62 4.18 20.41
N GLU A 131 -10.90 4.37 20.70
CA GLU A 131 -11.37 5.18 21.82
C GLU A 131 -12.05 4.26 22.83
N LEU A 132 -11.50 4.19 24.05
CA LEU A 132 -12.09 3.42 25.15
C LEU A 132 -13.56 3.82 25.36
N GLY A 133 -14.46 2.84 25.33
CA GLY A 133 -15.91 3.04 25.46
C GLY A 133 -16.63 3.54 24.21
N ARG A 134 -15.92 3.89 23.14
CA ARG A 134 -16.48 4.30 21.84
C ARG A 134 -16.12 3.37 20.68
N GLY A 135 -15.19 2.43 20.89
CA GLY A 135 -14.82 1.39 19.92
C GLY A 135 -13.67 1.81 19.00
N TYR A 136 -13.65 1.29 17.78
CA TYR A 136 -12.55 1.47 16.83
C TYR A 136 -12.99 2.16 15.54
N ASN A 137 -12.09 2.87 14.85
CA ASN A 137 -12.34 3.50 13.57
C ASN A 137 -11.16 3.21 12.66
N ILE A 138 -11.36 2.26 11.75
CA ILE A 138 -10.39 1.84 10.75
C ILE A 138 -10.79 2.46 9.42
N ARG A 139 -9.88 3.20 8.80
CA ARG A 139 -10.10 3.76 7.47
C ARG A 139 -8.86 3.58 6.64
N MET A 140 -9.07 3.21 5.39
CA MET A 140 -8.00 3.12 4.41
C MET A 140 -8.39 3.90 3.17
N PHE A 141 -7.46 4.71 2.68
CA PHE A 141 -7.64 5.59 1.53
C PHE A 141 -6.51 5.39 0.53
N TYR A 142 -6.79 5.74 -0.72
CA TYR A 142 -5.78 5.84 -1.76
C TYR A 142 -5.93 7.12 -2.57
N ARG A 143 -4.85 7.50 -3.24
CA ARG A 143 -4.83 8.52 -4.28
C ARG A 143 -3.86 8.06 -5.36
N ALA A 144 -4.20 8.26 -6.62
CA ALA A 144 -3.38 7.79 -7.72
C ALA A 144 -3.11 8.91 -8.72
N TYR A 145 -1.89 8.95 -9.25
CA TYR A 145 -1.43 9.94 -10.21
C TYR A 145 -0.83 9.24 -11.41
N ASP A 146 -1.43 9.44 -12.58
CA ASP A 146 -1.04 8.83 -13.84
C ASP A 146 -1.34 9.78 -15.01
N PRO A 147 -0.36 10.54 -15.53
CA PRO A 147 1.03 10.60 -15.09
C PRO A 147 1.21 11.39 -13.78
N LEU A 148 2.42 11.32 -13.22
CA LEU A 148 2.81 12.14 -12.06
C LEU A 148 2.62 13.65 -12.35
N PRO A 149 2.02 14.43 -11.43
CA PRO A 149 1.78 15.85 -11.65
C PRO A 149 3.09 16.65 -11.70
N ALA A 150 3.03 17.84 -12.32
CA ALA A 150 4.17 18.77 -12.35
C ALA A 150 4.47 19.40 -10.99
N SER A 151 3.45 19.53 -10.13
CA SER A 151 3.59 20.01 -8.77
C SER A 151 4.03 18.90 -7.83
N ASP A 152 4.88 19.25 -6.86
CA ASP A 152 5.34 18.32 -5.84
C ASP A 152 4.20 17.72 -5.03
N LEU A 153 4.27 16.41 -4.81
CA LEU A 153 3.33 15.70 -3.95
C LEU A 153 3.66 15.99 -2.49
N LYS A 154 2.74 16.68 -1.81
CA LYS A 154 2.85 16.99 -0.39
C LYS A 154 2.45 15.78 0.44
N VAL A 155 3.21 15.51 1.50
CA VAL A 155 2.74 14.64 2.59
C VAL A 155 1.58 15.40 3.26
N PRO A 156 0.36 14.85 3.27
CA PRO A 156 -0.77 15.55 3.86
C PRO A 156 -0.65 15.59 5.38
N ASN A 157 -1.23 16.61 6.01
CA ASN A 157 -1.32 16.66 7.46
C ASN A 157 -2.51 15.83 7.93
N PHE A 158 -2.27 14.70 8.59
CA PHE A 158 -3.32 13.80 9.03
C PHE A 158 -4.00 14.22 10.35
N ARG A 159 -3.49 15.25 11.03
CA ARG A 159 -4.09 15.80 12.24
C ARG A 159 -5.21 16.79 11.90
N GLY A 160 -6.45 16.41 12.20
CA GLY A 160 -7.60 17.32 12.27
C GLY A 160 -8.40 17.57 10.99
N GLU A 161 -8.01 17.04 9.82
CA GLU A 161 -8.76 17.23 8.57
C GLU A 161 -9.57 16.00 8.14
N SER A 162 -10.79 16.23 7.63
CA SER A 162 -11.58 15.20 6.94
C SER A 162 -10.95 14.88 5.58
N LEU A 163 -10.21 13.77 5.54
CA LEU A 163 -9.58 13.22 4.33
C LEU A 163 -10.59 12.92 3.21
N THR A 164 -11.84 12.67 3.55
CA THR A 164 -12.89 12.18 2.66
C THR A 164 -13.43 13.22 1.66
N GLN A 165 -13.12 14.51 1.80
CA GLN A 165 -13.73 15.55 0.95
C GLN A 165 -12.76 16.55 0.34
N ARG A 166 -11.47 16.53 0.69
CA ARG A 166 -10.48 17.48 0.18
C ARG A 166 -9.25 16.73 -0.30
N ASN A 167 -8.80 17.03 -1.53
CA ASN A 167 -7.52 16.62 -2.13
C ASN A 167 -7.46 15.26 -2.87
N GLY A 168 -8.60 14.69 -3.31
CA GLY A 168 -8.60 13.55 -4.25
C GLY A 168 -8.33 12.17 -3.63
N TRP A 169 -8.42 12.07 -2.30
CA TRP A 169 -8.40 10.80 -1.59
C TRP A 169 -9.70 10.02 -1.80
N MET A 170 -9.57 8.75 -2.13
CA MET A 170 -10.67 7.82 -2.37
C MET A 170 -10.62 6.73 -1.30
N PRO A 171 -11.75 6.39 -0.65
CA PRO A 171 -11.76 5.33 0.34
C PRO A 171 -11.58 3.95 -0.31
N ILE A 172 -10.78 3.09 0.32
CA ILE A 172 -10.67 1.65 0.06
C ILE A 172 -11.72 0.94 0.92
N LEU A 173 -11.64 1.16 2.24
CA LEU A 173 -12.55 0.61 3.23
C LEU A 173 -12.70 1.52 4.43
N GLU A 174 -13.82 1.39 5.12
CA GLU A 174 -14.13 2.03 6.39
C GLU A 174 -14.78 1.00 7.31
N ALA A 175 -14.32 0.91 8.56
CA ALA A 175 -14.92 0.09 9.60
C ALA A 175 -15.01 0.88 10.90
N HIS A 176 -16.21 0.94 11.49
CA HIS A 176 -16.50 1.65 12.74
C HIS A 176 -17.63 0.93 13.48
N PRO A 177 -17.73 1.05 14.82
CA PRO A 177 -18.84 0.52 15.58
C PRO A 177 -20.14 1.16 15.10
N ALA A 178 -21.23 0.38 15.14
CA ALA A 178 -22.57 0.94 15.01
C ALA A 178 -22.89 1.78 16.26
N ASP A 179 -23.55 2.92 16.05
CA ASP A 179 -23.77 3.94 17.08
C ASP A 179 -24.64 3.49 18.27
N ASP A 180 -25.27 2.31 18.26
CA ASP A 180 -26.07 1.80 19.37
C ASP A 180 -25.97 0.25 19.47
N ASP A 181 -25.75 -0.23 20.70
CA ASP A 181 -25.91 -1.62 21.16
C ASP A 181 -25.47 -2.74 20.20
N TYR A 182 -24.16 -3.02 20.13
CA TYR A 182 -23.57 -4.31 19.70
C TYR A 182 -24.05 -4.87 18.35
N ALA A 183 -24.78 -4.10 17.54
CA ALA A 183 -25.41 -4.55 16.31
C ALA A 183 -24.46 -4.30 15.15
N ASP A 184 -23.65 -5.31 14.84
CA ASP A 184 -22.79 -5.46 13.66
C ASP A 184 -21.90 -4.26 13.29
N ASP A 185 -20.58 -4.43 13.40
CA ASP A 185 -19.60 -3.45 12.92
C ASP A 185 -19.94 -2.97 11.50
N ILE A 186 -20.04 -1.64 11.33
CA ILE A 186 -20.33 -1.01 10.03
C ILE A 186 -19.08 -1.14 9.18
N PHE A 187 -19.04 -2.17 8.35
CA PHE A 187 -17.99 -2.37 7.36
C PHE A 187 -18.46 -1.91 5.98
N LYS A 188 -17.75 -0.93 5.42
CA LYS A 188 -18.00 -0.39 4.07
C LYS A 188 -16.77 -0.64 3.20
N TRP A 189 -16.93 -1.53 2.22
CA TRP A 189 -16.00 -1.65 1.12
C TRP A 189 -16.35 -0.64 0.04
N LYS A 190 -15.38 0.14 -0.43
CA LYS A 190 -15.62 1.29 -1.32
C LYS A 190 -14.96 1.16 -2.69
N LEU A 191 -14.05 0.21 -2.84
CA LEU A 191 -13.27 0.05 -4.06
C LEU A 191 -14.01 -0.85 -5.07
N SER A 192 -14.22 -0.36 -6.29
CA SER A 192 -14.84 -1.15 -7.36
C SER A 192 -13.82 -1.98 -8.14
N SER A 193 -14.28 -2.99 -8.88
CA SER A 193 -13.40 -3.75 -9.80
C SER A 193 -12.72 -2.85 -10.83
N THR A 194 -13.41 -1.79 -11.27
CA THR A 194 -12.85 -0.78 -12.18
C THR A 194 -11.70 -0.03 -11.52
N ASP A 195 -11.81 0.31 -10.24
CA ASP A 195 -10.75 0.99 -9.50
C ASP A 195 -9.54 0.09 -9.29
N VAL A 196 -9.74 -1.20 -8.95
CA VAL A 196 -8.64 -2.17 -8.83
C VAL A 196 -7.89 -2.28 -10.16
N ARG A 197 -8.62 -2.44 -11.28
CA ARG A 197 -8.00 -2.55 -12.61
C ARG A 197 -7.20 -1.29 -12.97
N LYS A 198 -7.71 -0.11 -12.63
CA LYS A 198 -6.99 1.17 -12.81
C LYS A 198 -5.71 1.19 -11.97
N LEU A 199 -5.79 0.90 -10.68
CA LEU A 199 -4.62 0.89 -9.78
C LEU A 199 -3.57 -0.13 -10.23
N HIS A 200 -4.01 -1.31 -10.65
CA HIS A 200 -3.14 -2.33 -11.22
C HIS A 200 -2.42 -1.83 -12.48
N ALA A 201 -3.16 -1.24 -13.43
CA ALA A 201 -2.57 -0.69 -14.64
C ALA A 201 -1.64 0.50 -14.36
N ILE A 202 -1.92 1.29 -13.31
CA ILE A 202 -1.07 2.40 -12.87
C ILE A 202 0.27 1.87 -12.36
N LEU A 203 0.27 0.81 -11.54
CA LEU A 203 1.49 0.28 -10.94
C LEU A 203 2.29 -0.65 -11.86
N PHE A 204 1.62 -1.56 -12.56
CA PHE A 204 2.28 -2.67 -13.28
C PHE A 204 2.06 -2.66 -14.78
N GLY A 205 1.34 -1.67 -15.31
CA GLY A 205 0.98 -1.60 -16.73
C GLY A 205 -0.14 -2.58 -17.12
N PRO A 206 -0.48 -2.66 -18.42
CA PRO A 206 -1.57 -3.48 -18.90
C PRO A 206 -1.28 -4.99 -18.81
N SER A 207 -2.29 -5.79 -18.44
CA SER A 207 -2.22 -7.25 -18.33
C SER A 207 -2.34 -7.97 -19.68
N THR A 208 -1.90 -7.37 -20.79
CA THR A 208 -2.14 -7.88 -22.15
C THR A 208 -0.93 -8.56 -22.80
N GLN A 209 0.29 -8.27 -22.32
CA GLN A 209 1.52 -8.82 -22.87
C GLN A 209 2.05 -9.95 -21.99
N SER A 210 2.32 -11.11 -22.59
CA SER A 210 2.89 -12.26 -21.87
C SER A 210 4.21 -11.87 -21.19
N ASN A 211 4.37 -12.23 -19.93
CA ASN A 211 5.53 -11.92 -19.08
C ASN A 211 5.75 -10.43 -18.77
N ALA A 212 4.80 -9.54 -19.12
CA ALA A 212 4.83 -8.17 -18.60
C ALA A 212 4.45 -8.16 -17.11
N PRO A 213 4.94 -7.19 -16.30
CA PRO A 213 4.63 -7.12 -14.87
C PRO A 213 3.13 -7.21 -14.55
N GLY A 214 2.27 -6.55 -15.34
CA GLY A 214 0.81 -6.61 -15.20
C GLY A 214 0.17 -7.99 -15.46
N THR A 215 0.92 -8.97 -15.98
CA THR A 215 0.48 -10.38 -16.07
C THR A 215 1.07 -11.28 -14.99
N LEU A 216 2.16 -10.82 -14.35
CA LEU A 216 2.87 -11.55 -13.28
C LEU A 216 2.33 -11.23 -11.89
N VAL A 217 1.71 -10.06 -11.74
CA VAL A 217 1.01 -9.60 -10.54
C VAL A 217 -0.49 -9.64 -10.80
N THR A 218 -1.29 -10.22 -9.92
CA THR A 218 -2.75 -10.22 -10.08
C THR A 218 -3.40 -8.95 -9.53
N TYR A 219 -4.68 -8.73 -9.83
CA TYR A 219 -5.50 -7.69 -9.20
C TYR A 219 -5.57 -7.86 -7.68
N THR A 220 -5.68 -9.11 -7.23
CA THR A 220 -5.64 -9.48 -5.80
C THR A 220 -4.30 -9.10 -5.18
N ASP A 221 -3.18 -9.42 -5.83
CA ASP A 221 -1.85 -9.09 -5.32
C ASP A 221 -1.62 -7.58 -5.26
N THR A 222 -2.16 -6.85 -6.24
CA THR A 222 -2.10 -5.37 -6.25
C THR A 222 -2.82 -4.80 -5.03
N LEU A 223 -4.05 -5.25 -4.77
CA LEU A 223 -4.82 -4.78 -3.64
C LEU A 223 -4.15 -5.15 -2.30
N ARG A 224 -3.61 -6.37 -2.20
CA ARG A 224 -2.81 -6.81 -1.04
C ARG A 224 -1.56 -5.97 -0.86
N LEU A 225 -0.89 -5.58 -1.95
CA LEU A 225 0.28 -4.71 -1.90
C LEU A 225 -0.08 -3.31 -1.38
N LEU A 226 -1.20 -2.72 -1.82
CA LEU A 226 -1.70 -1.45 -1.28
C LEU A 226 -1.94 -1.56 0.23
N MET A 227 -2.59 -2.65 0.66
CA MET A 227 -2.89 -2.94 2.06
C MET A 227 -1.60 -3.10 2.89
N ALA A 228 -0.65 -3.89 2.40
CA ALA A 228 0.64 -4.08 3.05
C ALA A 228 1.46 -2.79 3.14
N ALA A 229 1.46 -1.96 2.09
CA ALA A 229 2.13 -0.67 2.07
C ALA A 229 1.60 0.29 3.15
N ALA A 230 0.35 0.13 3.58
CA ALA A 230 -0.24 0.91 4.66
C ALA A 230 -0.30 0.16 6.00
N ARG A 231 0.53 -0.88 6.17
CA ARG A 231 0.58 -1.75 7.37
C ARG A 231 -0.79 -2.31 7.73
N PHE A 232 -1.65 -2.56 6.75
CA PHE A 232 -2.90 -3.27 7.00
C PHE A 232 -2.58 -4.76 7.09
N PRO A 233 -2.70 -5.40 8.27
CA PRO A 233 -2.26 -6.79 8.47
C PRO A 233 -3.02 -7.71 7.53
N PHE A 234 -2.37 -8.37 6.59
CA PHE A 234 -3.02 -9.37 5.75
C PHE A 234 -2.14 -10.60 5.65
N ARG A 235 -2.53 -11.67 6.36
CA ARG A 235 -2.20 -13.05 5.98
C ARG A 235 -3.51 -13.66 5.50
N LEU A 236 -3.71 -13.75 4.19
CA LEU A 236 -4.73 -14.65 3.65
C LEU A 236 -4.07 -16.01 3.52
N GLU A 237 -4.70 -17.02 4.12
CA GLU A 237 -4.37 -18.42 3.86
C GLU A 237 -4.16 -18.66 2.36
N ASP A 238 -3.04 -19.30 2.04
CA ASP A 238 -2.77 -19.83 0.71
C ASP A 238 -3.87 -20.87 0.39
N PRO A 239 -4.64 -20.74 -0.69
CA PRO A 239 -5.65 -21.73 -1.06
C PRO A 239 -5.08 -23.13 -1.34
N ASN A 240 -3.75 -23.27 -1.48
CA ASN A 240 -3.06 -24.55 -1.58
C ASN A 240 -2.59 -25.10 -0.21
N HIS A 241 -2.66 -24.31 0.86
CA HIS A 241 -2.51 -24.81 2.23
C HIS A 241 -3.81 -25.50 2.63
N GLN A 242 -3.76 -26.82 2.59
CA GLN A 242 -4.87 -27.71 2.92
C GLN A 242 -5.32 -27.48 4.37
N LYS A 243 -6.52 -26.91 4.52
CA LYS A 243 -7.45 -27.04 5.66
C LYS A 243 -6.88 -27.81 6.88
N SER A 244 -6.15 -27.14 7.77
CA SER A 244 -6.32 -27.45 9.18
C SER A 244 -7.63 -26.77 9.58
N GLY A 245 -8.63 -27.56 9.96
CA GLY A 245 -9.99 -27.10 10.23
C GLY A 245 -10.14 -26.25 11.50
N ASP A 246 -9.10 -25.51 11.90
CA ASP A 246 -9.14 -24.65 13.07
C ASP A 246 -8.40 -23.33 12.79
N TRP A 247 -9.16 -22.32 12.38
CA TRP A 247 -8.71 -20.92 12.22
C TRP A 247 -8.14 -20.32 13.52
N ARG A 248 -8.22 -21.05 14.65
CA ARG A 248 -7.67 -20.67 15.96
C ARG A 248 -6.24 -21.13 16.18
N ASP A 249 -5.76 -22.11 15.42
CA ASP A 249 -4.47 -22.78 15.67
C ASP A 249 -3.31 -22.26 14.81
N GLU A 250 -3.59 -21.45 13.79
CA GLU A 250 -2.57 -20.50 13.32
C GLU A 250 -2.46 -19.39 14.36
N LYS A 251 -1.66 -19.64 15.40
CA LYS A 251 -1.05 -18.56 16.15
C LYS A 251 -0.49 -17.60 15.12
N PHE A 252 -1.06 -16.39 15.05
CA PHE A 252 -0.39 -15.21 14.53
C PHE A 252 0.98 -15.21 15.18
N SER A 253 1.98 -15.76 14.49
CA SER A 253 3.29 -16.01 15.06
C SER A 253 3.95 -14.67 15.28
N ASP A 254 3.92 -14.24 16.54
CA ASP A 254 4.68 -13.15 17.17
C ASP A 254 4.64 -11.76 16.50
N GLY A 255 3.79 -11.56 15.50
CA GLY A 255 3.40 -10.22 15.09
C GLY A 255 2.49 -9.66 16.18
N GLN A 256 2.99 -8.71 16.97
CA GLN A 256 2.23 -7.87 17.89
C GLN A 256 1.11 -7.15 17.13
N MET A 257 0.04 -7.87 16.77
CA MET A 257 -1.25 -7.24 16.65
C MET A 257 -1.52 -6.69 18.03
N PHE A 258 -1.63 -5.36 18.10
CA PHE A 258 -2.25 -4.57 19.15
C PHE A 258 -2.73 -5.46 20.30
N GLU A 259 -2.15 -5.33 21.49
CA GLU A 259 -2.62 -5.99 22.71
C GLU A 259 -4.03 -5.48 23.13
N CYS A 260 -4.96 -5.38 22.19
CA CYS A 260 -6.36 -5.14 22.44
C CYS A 260 -6.92 -6.40 23.12
N GLY A 261 -7.65 -6.20 24.22
CA GLY A 261 -8.26 -7.29 24.98
C GLY A 261 -9.06 -8.27 24.12
N SER A 262 -9.28 -9.49 24.65
CA SER A 262 -9.87 -10.64 23.94
C SER A 262 -11.13 -10.37 23.10
N GLU A 263 -11.97 -9.40 23.48
CA GLU A 263 -13.17 -9.01 22.72
C GLU A 263 -12.86 -8.24 21.43
N ALA A 264 -11.84 -7.38 21.44
CA ALA A 264 -11.40 -6.66 20.25
C ALA A 264 -10.78 -7.60 19.21
N ARG A 265 -10.08 -8.65 19.67
CA ARG A 265 -9.47 -9.65 18.78
C ARG A 265 -10.49 -10.37 17.88
N TRP A 266 -11.62 -10.80 18.44
CA TRP A 266 -12.66 -11.50 17.66
C TRP A 266 -13.31 -10.60 16.59
N ARG A 267 -13.55 -9.32 16.91
CA ARG A 267 -14.12 -8.36 15.95
C ARG A 267 -13.17 -8.06 14.80
N VAL A 268 -11.88 -7.97 15.12
CA VAL A 268 -10.80 -7.81 14.15
C VAL A 268 -10.71 -9.02 13.21
N ASP A 269 -10.79 -10.25 13.73
CA ASP A 269 -10.81 -11.47 12.89
C ASP A 269 -12.03 -11.52 11.95
N HIS A 270 -13.20 -11.14 12.45
CA HIS A 270 -14.42 -11.06 11.64
C HIS A 270 -14.32 -10.00 10.54
N LEU A 271 -13.71 -8.85 10.85
CA LEU A 271 -13.41 -7.80 9.88
C LEU A 271 -12.44 -8.29 8.80
N TYR A 272 -11.37 -8.99 9.16
CA TYR A 272 -10.43 -9.56 8.18
C TYR A 272 -11.09 -10.54 7.23
N LYS A 273 -11.99 -11.40 7.76
CA LYS A 273 -12.78 -12.30 6.92
C LYS A 273 -13.64 -11.52 5.92
N LYS A 274 -14.39 -10.51 6.39
CA LYS A 274 -15.19 -9.63 5.51
C LYS A 274 -14.33 -8.97 4.42
N ILE A 275 -13.13 -8.50 4.77
CA ILE A 275 -12.20 -7.91 3.81
C ILE A 275 -11.72 -8.95 2.79
N GLY A 276 -11.33 -10.14 3.24
CA GLY A 276 -10.92 -11.24 2.36
C GLY A 276 -12.00 -11.65 1.36
N ASP A 277 -13.25 -11.72 1.80
CA ASP A 277 -14.41 -11.95 0.94
C ASP A 277 -14.58 -10.85 -0.11
N ARG A 278 -14.48 -9.57 0.29
CA ARG A 278 -14.58 -8.44 -0.64
C ARG A 278 -13.45 -8.35 -1.64
N ILE A 279 -12.22 -8.70 -1.26
CA ILE A 279 -11.09 -8.79 -2.18
C ILE A 279 -11.41 -9.82 -3.28
N ARG A 280 -11.87 -11.01 -2.90
CA ARG A 280 -12.24 -12.08 -3.83
C ARG A 280 -13.36 -11.67 -4.77
N GLU A 281 -14.37 -10.95 -4.28
CA GLU A 281 -15.48 -10.45 -5.11
C GLU A 281 -15.03 -9.36 -6.08
N THR A 282 -14.26 -8.38 -5.59
CA THR A 282 -13.85 -7.20 -6.37
C THR A 282 -12.85 -7.56 -7.46
N CYS A 283 -12.01 -8.58 -7.24
CA CYS A 283 -10.94 -8.97 -8.16
C CYS A 283 -11.32 -10.07 -9.17
N ARG A 284 -12.56 -10.58 -9.15
CA ARG A 284 -13.11 -11.45 -10.20
C ARG A 284 -13.31 -10.67 -11.51
#